data_AF-A0A3P6PQY9-F1
#
_entry.id   AF-A0A3P6PQY9-F1
#
_cell.length_a   1.000
_cell.length_b   1.000
_cell.length_c   1.000
_cell.angle_alpha   90.00
_cell.angle_beta   90.00
_cell.angle_gamma   90.00
#
_symmetry.space_group_name_H-M   'P 1'
#
loop_
_entity.id
_entity.type
_entity.pdbx_description
1 polymer ?
#
loop_
_entity_poly.entity_id
_entity_poly.type
_entity_poly.pdbx_seq_one_letter_code
_entity_poly.pdbx_strand_id
1 'polypeptide(L)'
;MFVFREVMIFGRFSTCYLFVVLQISEMEDISVNIFDTRFHARRFCTVGLHFSHVLLGVVGLSTILLIGRSKFGVYRCTVLTWYWHFVDYIWLLVYTIVYVC
;
A
#
# COMPACT_ATOMS: atom_id res chain seq x y z
N MET A 1 7.28 -17.84 18.03
CA MET A 1 7.16 -16.39 17.72
C MET A 1 7.91 -15.97 16.44
N PHE A 2 9.06 -16.57 16.11
CA PHE A 2 9.83 -16.22 14.90
C PHE A 2 9.10 -16.57 13.58
N VAL A 3 8.66 -17.83 13.42
CA VAL A 3 7.97 -18.32 12.20
C VAL A 3 6.66 -17.57 11.92
N PHE A 4 5.84 -17.32 12.94
CA PHE A 4 4.56 -16.61 12.79
C PHE A 4 4.73 -15.19 12.22
N ARG A 5 5.83 -14.52 12.57
CA ARG A 5 6.09 -13.15 12.15
C ARG A 5 6.70 -13.08 10.75
N GLU A 6 7.42 -14.11 10.30
CA GLU A 6 7.85 -14.26 8.89
C GLU A 6 6.67 -14.55 7.97
N VAL A 7 5.79 -15.48 8.37
CA VAL A 7 4.57 -15.81 7.62
C VAL A 7 3.69 -14.58 7.45
N MET A 8 3.58 -13.72 8.48
CA MET A 8 2.84 -12.46 8.36
C MET A 8 3.50 -11.42 7.44
N ILE A 9 4.83 -11.38 7.32
CA ILE A 9 5.53 -10.47 6.40
C ILE A 9 5.29 -10.93 4.96
N PHE A 10 5.40 -12.24 4.71
CA PHE A 10 5.13 -12.82 3.41
C PHE A 10 3.66 -12.63 2.97
N GLY A 11 2.73 -12.86 3.90
CA GLY A 11 1.30 -12.60 3.69
C GLY A 11 1.04 -11.15 3.29
N ARG A 12 1.58 -10.18 4.03
CA ARG A 12 1.48 -8.76 3.68
C ARG A 12 2.03 -8.46 2.29
N PHE A 13 3.21 -8.95 1.96
CA PHE A 13 3.80 -8.75 0.63
C PHE A 13 2.89 -9.24 -0.50
N SER A 14 2.27 -10.42 -0.33
CA SER A 14 1.34 -10.98 -1.32
C SER A 14 0.08 -10.12 -1.50
N THR A 15 -0.52 -9.64 -0.41
CA THR A 15 -1.71 -8.77 -0.46
C THR A 15 -1.38 -7.43 -1.11
N CYS A 16 -0.19 -6.88 -0.86
CA CYS A 16 0.24 -5.63 -1.48
C CYS A 16 0.45 -5.75 -2.99
N TYR A 17 1.08 -6.84 -3.44
CA TYR A 17 1.24 -7.08 -4.86
C TYR A 17 -0.11 -7.19 -5.57
N LEU A 18 -1.04 -7.94 -4.97
CA LEU A 18 -2.42 -8.03 -5.46
C LEU A 18 -3.10 -6.66 -5.54
N PHE A 19 -2.94 -5.84 -4.50
CA PHE A 19 -3.50 -4.49 -4.47
C PHE A 19 -2.95 -3.59 -5.58
N VAL A 20 -1.63 -3.61 -5.81
CA VAL A 20 -1.01 -2.84 -6.89
C VAL A 20 -1.51 -3.26 -8.26
N VAL A 21 -1.67 -4.56 -8.50
CA VAL A 21 -2.22 -5.08 -9.76
C VAL A 21 -3.66 -4.59 -9.96
N LEU A 22 -4.51 -4.68 -8.93
CA LEU A 22 -5.89 -4.18 -8.98
C LEU A 22 -5.95 -2.67 -9.23
N GLN A 23 -5.07 -1.90 -8.58
CA GLN A 23 -5.02 -0.45 -8.74
C GLN A 23 -4.61 -0.05 -10.17
N ILE A 24 -3.71 -0.81 -10.80
CA ILE A 24 -3.31 -0.58 -12.19
C ILE A 24 -4.45 -0.93 -13.15
N SER A 25 -5.12 -2.07 -12.97
CA SER A 25 -6.25 -2.44 -13.84
C SER A 25 -7.39 -1.42 -13.77
N GLU A 26 -7.67 -0.88 -12.58
CA GLU A 26 -8.69 0.15 -12.42
C GLU A 26 -8.32 1.45 -13.16
N MET A 27 -7.04 1.82 -13.17
CA MET A 27 -6.57 3.02 -13.88
C MET A 27 -6.62 2.85 -15.41
N GLU A 28 -6.49 1.62 -15.93
CA GLU A 28 -6.61 1.33 -17.36
C GLU A 28 -8.08 1.30 -17.83
N ASP A 29 -8.99 0.81 -16.99
CA ASP A 29 -10.42 0.73 -17.30
C ASP A 29 -11.13 2.10 -17.25
N ILE A 30 -10.58 3.08 -16.53
CA ILE A 30 -11.12 4.45 -16.48
C ILE A 30 -10.74 5.20 -17.77
N SER A 31 -11.65 5.21 -18.74
CA SER A 31 -11.51 5.94 -20.02
C SER A 31 -11.63 7.47 -19.90
N VAL A 32 -11.36 8.05 -18.72
CA VAL A 32 -11.61 9.45 -18.39
C VAL A 32 -10.30 10.14 -18.05
N ASN A 33 -9.98 11.22 -18.74
CA ASN A 33 -8.70 11.90 -18.61
C ASN A 33 -8.68 12.78 -17.35
N ILE A 34 -7.51 13.00 -16.74
CA ILE A 34 -7.37 13.82 -15.51
C ILE A 34 -7.93 15.24 -15.69
N PHE A 35 -8.01 15.71 -16.94
CA PHE A 35 -8.46 17.04 -17.32
C PHE A 35 -9.97 17.16 -17.57
N ASP A 36 -10.73 16.06 -17.61
CA ASP A 36 -12.14 16.10 -18.01
C ASP A 36 -13.02 16.76 -16.96
N THR A 37 -12.86 16.42 -15.67
CA THR A 37 -13.62 17.08 -14.60
C THR A 37 -12.80 17.28 -13.33
N ARG A 38 -13.12 18.36 -12.60
CA ARG A 38 -12.53 18.65 -11.27
C ARG A 38 -12.74 17.53 -10.26
N PHE A 39 -13.77 16.72 -10.46
CA PHE A 39 -14.10 15.59 -9.59
C PHE A 39 -13.15 14.41 -9.83
N HIS A 40 -12.89 14.06 -11.09
CA HIS A 40 -11.91 13.01 -11.43
C HIS A 40 -10.49 13.38 -11.01
N ALA A 41 -10.09 14.64 -11.19
CA ALA A 41 -8.78 15.12 -10.76
C ALA A 41 -8.55 14.95 -9.25
N ARG A 42 -9.56 15.22 -8.42
CA ARG A 42 -9.49 15.03 -6.97
C ARG A 42 -9.35 13.57 -6.58
N ARG A 43 -10.19 12.70 -7.17
CA ARG A 43 -10.14 11.25 -6.93
C ARG A 43 -8.77 10.67 -7.33
N PHE A 44 -8.26 11.04 -8.50
CA PHE A 44 -6.94 10.61 -8.98
C PHE A 44 -5.81 11.08 -8.06
N CYS A 45 -5.84 12.33 -7.58
CA CYS A 45 -4.83 12.85 -6.67
C CYS A 45 -4.85 12.12 -5.31
N THR A 46 -6.03 11.88 -4.75
CA THR A 46 -6.18 11.17 -3.46
C THR A 46 -5.73 9.70 -3.57
N VAL A 47 -6.17 8.99 -4.61
CA VAL A 47 -5.79 7.60 -4.86
C VAL A 47 -4.30 7.48 -5.20
N GLY A 48 -3.78 8.38 -6.03
CA GLY A 48 -2.36 8.43 -6.40
C GLY A 48 -1.43 8.72 -5.22
N LEU A 49 -1.82 9.63 -4.33
CA LEU A 49 -1.06 9.91 -3.11
C LEU A 49 -1.02 8.67 -2.20
N HIS A 50 -2.15 7.98 -2.02
CA HIS A 50 -2.18 6.72 -1.28
C HIS A 50 -1.30 5.65 -1.92
N PHE A 51 -1.39 5.48 -3.25
CA PHE A 51 -0.59 4.53 -4.01
C PHE A 51 0.93 4.76 -3.82
N SER A 52 1.37 6.02 -3.77
CA SER A 52 2.79 6.34 -3.49
C SER A 52 3.26 5.85 -2.12
N HIS A 53 2.41 5.89 -1.09
CA HIS A 53 2.72 5.37 0.24
C HIS A 53 2.74 3.84 0.28
N VAL A 54 1.83 3.18 -0.43
CA VAL A 54 1.85 1.71 -0.58
C VAL A 54 3.16 1.26 -1.22
N LEU A 55 3.61 1.95 -2.28
CA LEU A 55 4.91 1.69 -2.93
C LEU A 55 6.08 1.82 -1.95
N LEU A 56 6.12 2.88 -1.14
CA LEU A 56 7.15 3.05 -0.09
C LEU A 56 7.10 1.92 0.94
N GLY A 57 5.90 1.49 1.33
CA GLY A 57 5.71 0.34 2.21
C GLY A 57 6.29 -0.95 1.60
N VAL A 58 6.04 -1.20 0.32
CA VAL A 58 6.51 -2.41 -0.40
C VAL A 58 8.03 -2.44 -0.47
N VAL A 59 8.67 -1.30 -0.76
CA VAL A 59 10.13 -1.16 -0.69
C VAL A 59 10.63 -1.47 0.73
N GLY A 60 9.90 -1.03 1.76
CA GLY A 60 10.17 -1.39 3.14
C GLY A 60 10.12 -2.90 3.42
N LEU A 61 9.08 -3.62 2.97
CA LEU A 61 9.04 -5.08 3.17
C LEU A 61 10.10 -5.80 2.34
N SER A 62 10.33 -5.38 1.10
CA SER A 62 11.29 -6.05 0.21
C SER A 62 12.69 -5.97 0.79
N THR A 63 13.08 -4.84 1.39
CA THR A 63 14.38 -4.73 2.08
C THR A 63 14.50 -5.67 3.28
N ILE A 64 13.43 -5.88 4.07
CA ILE A 64 13.43 -6.85 5.18
C ILE A 64 13.53 -8.28 4.67
N LEU A 65 12.82 -8.61 3.58
CA LEU A 65 12.86 -9.94 2.96
C LEU A 65 14.24 -10.26 2.36
N LEU A 66 14.90 -9.28 1.74
CA LEU A 66 16.22 -9.46 1.09
C LEU A 66 17.38 -9.53 2.08
N ILE A 67 17.40 -8.64 3.09
CA ILE A 67 18.54 -8.52 4.02
C ILE A 67 18.38 -9.48 5.23
N GLY A 68 17.15 -9.89 5.51
CA GLY A 68 16.80 -10.72 6.64
C GLY A 68 16.77 -9.95 7.96
N ARG A 69 15.81 -10.31 8.83
CA ARG A 69 15.57 -9.61 10.11
C ARG A 69 16.76 -9.58 11.06
N SER A 70 17.65 -10.58 10.99
CA SER A 70 18.83 -10.67 11.86
C SER A 70 19.76 -9.47 11.72
N LYS A 71 19.85 -8.86 10.53
CA LYS A 71 20.71 -7.69 10.28
C LYS A 71 19.95 -6.36 10.37
N PHE A 72 18.64 -6.39 10.22
CA PHE A 72 17.80 -5.18 10.23
C PHE A 72 17.46 -4.67 11.64
N GLY A 73 17.48 -5.56 12.64
CA GLY A 73 17.13 -5.22 14.02
C GLY A 73 15.63 -5.18 14.30
N VAL A 74 15.26 -5.51 15.54
CA VAL A 74 13.85 -5.67 15.96
C VAL A 74 13.08 -4.35 15.89
N TYR A 75 13.73 -3.22 16.23
CA TYR A 75 13.11 -1.89 16.23
C TYR A 75 12.61 -1.45 14.85
N ARG A 76 13.42 -1.63 13.79
CA ARG A 76 13.02 -1.25 12.43
C ARG A 76 11.85 -2.10 11.94
N CYS A 77 11.84 -3.39 12.30
CA CYS A 77 10.73 -4.29 11.96
C CYS A 77 9.42 -3.89 12.66
N THR A 78 9.49 -3.40 13.91
CA THR A 78 8.29 -2.91 14.60
C THR A 78 7.77 -1.63 13.97
N VAL A 79 8.64 -0.64 13.69
CA VAL A 79 8.21 0.61 13.04
C VAL A 79 7.57 0.34 11.68
N LEU A 80 8.15 -0.58 10.89
CA LEU A 80 7.55 -0.93 9.60
C LEU A 80 6.18 -1.60 9.76
N THR A 81 5.99 -2.43 10.79
CA THR A 81 4.67 -3.05 11.06
C THR A 81 3.61 -1.97 11.36
N TRP A 82 3.98 -0.96 12.14
CA TRP A 82 3.10 0.19 12.44
C TRP A 82 2.82 1.04 11.20
N TYR A 83 3.83 1.28 10.36
CA TYR A 83 3.67 1.99 9.09
C TYR A 83 2.63 1.30 8.19
N TRP A 84 2.65 -0.03 8.12
CA TRP A 84 1.66 -0.78 7.33
C TRP A 84 0.24 -0.62 7.83
N HIS A 85 0.02 -0.74 9.14
CA HIS A 85 -1.31 -0.50 9.70
C HIS A 85 -1.80 0.91 9.43
N PHE A 86 -0.91 1.91 9.50
CA PHE A 86 -1.26 3.28 9.13
C PHE A 86 -1.73 3.39 7.68
N VAL A 87 -1.02 2.77 6.73
CA VAL A 87 -1.41 2.75 5.32
C VAL A 87 -2.78 2.11 5.14
N ASP A 88 -3.05 0.97 5.79
CA ASP A 88 -4.35 0.28 5.72
C ASP A 88 -5.51 1.17 6.24
N TYR A 89 -5.31 1.89 7.34
CA TYR A 89 -6.35 2.80 7.87
C TYR A 89 -6.64 3.96 6.91
N ILE A 90 -5.59 4.53 6.29
CA ILE A 90 -5.77 5.58 5.28
C ILE A 90 -6.50 5.03 4.06
N TRP A 91 -6.23 3.78 3.66
CA TRP A 91 -6.97 3.16 2.55
C TRP A 91 -8.46 3.06 2.82
N LEU A 92 -8.87 2.61 4.02
CA LEU A 92 -10.29 2.56 4.39
C LEU A 92 -10.95 3.94 4.34
N LEU A 93 -10.24 4.99 4.74
CA LEU A 93 -10.72 6.37 4.66
C LEU A 93 -10.84 6.85 3.21
N VAL A 94 -9.81 6.63 2.39
CA VAL A 94 -9.83 6.96 0.96
C VAL A 94 -10.95 6.23 0.24
N TYR A 95 -11.11 4.93 0.52
CA TYR A 95 -12.17 4.11 -0.04
C TYR A 95 -13.56 4.68 0.25
N THR A 96 -13.78 5.07 1.52
CA THR A 96 -15.06 5.67 1.95
C THR A 96 -15.32 7.00 1.22
N ILE A 97 -14.31 7.86 1.05
CA ILE A 97 -14.49 9.18 0.43
C ILE A 97 -14.63 9.09 -1.09
N VAL A 98 -13.94 8.16 -1.75
CA VAL A 98 -13.86 8.10 -3.22
C VAL A 98 -14.93 7.21 -3.83
N TYR A 99 -15.25 6.07 -3.20
CA TYR A 99 -16.16 5.06 -3.76
C TYR A 99 -17.55 5.06 -3.12
N VAL A 100 -17.66 5.38 -1.83
CA VAL A 100 -18.95 5.33 -1.11
C VAL A 100 -19.68 6.68 -1.18
N CYS A 101 -18.94 7.79 -1.06
CA CYS A 101 -19.45 9.16 -1.19
C CYS A 101 -19.45 9.66 -2.64
#